data_AF-A0A836B322-F1
#
_entry.id   AF-A0A836B322-F1
#
_cell.length_a   1.000
_cell.length_b   1.000
_cell.length_c   1.000
_cell.angle_alpha   90.00
_cell.angle_beta   90.00
_cell.angle_gamma   90.00
#
_symmetry.space_group_name_H-M   'P 1'
#
loop_
_entity.id
_entity.type
_entity.pdbx_description
1 polymer ?
#
loop_
_entity_poly.entity_id
_entity_poly.type
_entity_poly.pdbx_seq_one_letter_code
_entity_poly.pdbx_strand_id
1 'polypeptide(L)'
;MEKRQARNSGVRKEDVGWWDPNPAADGNMHLGLNFDRLKYWLTAGAKPTDKVAELLGHAGVLPKVPQMPHYNPRDPKDDTKWRPNEDK
;
A
#
# COMPACT_ATOMS: atom_id res chain seq x y z
N MET A 1 -1.69 -29.36 -1.11
CA MET A 1 -1.01 -28.24 -0.44
C MET A 1 -0.19 -27.51 -1.48
N GLU A 2 -0.47 -26.24 -1.73
CA GLU A 2 0.31 -25.44 -2.68
C GLU A 2 1.76 -25.31 -2.18
N LYS A 3 2.73 -25.69 -3.01
CA LYS A 3 4.17 -25.57 -2.67
C LYS A 3 4.47 -24.09 -2.43
N ARG A 4 4.89 -23.74 -1.21
CA ARG A 4 5.45 -22.42 -0.92
C ARG A 4 6.79 -22.30 -1.66
N GLN A 5 6.84 -21.50 -2.71
CA GLN A 5 8.07 -21.22 -3.45
C GLN A 5 8.85 -20.10 -2.79
N ALA A 6 10.19 -20.20 -2.84
CA ALA A 6 11.06 -19.13 -2.38
C ALA A 6 10.90 -17.90 -3.28
N ARG A 7 10.89 -16.70 -2.68
CA ARG A 7 10.65 -15.44 -3.39
C ARG A 7 11.63 -15.20 -4.54
N ASN A 8 12.88 -15.65 -4.42
CA ASN A 8 13.93 -15.52 -5.44
C ASN A 8 14.18 -16.83 -6.21
N SER A 9 13.20 -17.73 -6.27
CA SER A 9 13.36 -18.98 -7.03
C SER A 9 13.32 -18.78 -8.55
N GLY A 10 13.06 -17.56 -9.02
CA GLY A 10 12.93 -17.22 -10.45
C GLY A 10 11.66 -17.76 -11.10
N VAL A 11 10.90 -18.62 -10.41
CA VAL A 11 9.69 -19.24 -10.93
C VAL A 11 8.51 -18.28 -10.75
N ARG A 12 8.18 -17.56 -11.82
CA ARG A 12 7.00 -16.69 -11.94
C ARG A 12 6.25 -17.07 -13.21
N LYS A 13 4.90 -17.04 -13.16
CA LYS A 13 4.07 -17.38 -14.33
C LYS A 13 4.23 -16.35 -15.45
N GLU A 14 4.23 -15.07 -15.06
CA GLU A 14 4.29 -13.93 -15.98
C GLU A 14 4.73 -12.67 -15.23
N ASP A 15 5.43 -11.79 -15.93
CA ASP A 15 5.74 -10.44 -15.48
C ASP A 15 4.67 -9.46 -15.94
N VAL A 16 3.87 -8.98 -14.99
CA VAL A 16 2.76 -8.05 -15.26
C VAL A 16 3.13 -6.57 -15.06
N GLY A 17 4.35 -6.29 -14.60
CA GLY A 17 4.81 -4.93 -14.36
C GLY A 17 6.03 -4.83 -13.45
N TRP A 18 6.36 -3.60 -13.08
CA TRP A 18 7.45 -3.24 -12.18
C TRP A 18 7.07 -1.99 -11.36
N TRP A 19 7.70 -1.84 -10.21
CA TRP A 19 7.52 -0.71 -9.30
C TRP A 19 8.86 -0.29 -8.73
N ASP A 20 9.11 1.02 -8.71
CA ASP A 20 10.26 1.62 -8.02
C ASP A 20 9.81 2.24 -6.68
N PRO A 21 10.32 1.75 -5.53
CA PRO A 21 10.03 2.33 -4.23
C PRO A 21 10.62 3.73 -4.05
N ASN A 22 11.67 4.08 -4.79
CA ASN A 22 12.33 5.35 -4.63
C ASN A 22 11.57 6.42 -5.42
N PRO A 23 11.07 7.47 -4.75
CA PRO A 23 10.41 8.55 -5.44
C PRO A 23 11.41 9.27 -6.34
N ALA A 24 10.98 9.63 -7.54
CA ALA A 24 11.76 10.48 -8.43
C ALA A 24 11.77 11.93 -7.92
N ALA A 25 12.49 12.81 -8.60
CA ALA A 25 12.65 14.21 -8.19
C ALA A 25 11.32 14.99 -8.13
N ASP A 26 10.27 14.48 -8.79
CA ASP A 26 8.90 14.99 -8.75
C ASP A 26 8.10 14.53 -7.52
N GLY A 27 8.70 13.68 -6.66
CA GLY A 27 8.07 13.13 -5.47
C GLY A 27 7.11 11.97 -5.74
N ASN A 28 7.00 11.51 -6.99
CA ASN A 28 6.12 10.41 -7.36
C ASN A 28 6.89 9.09 -7.47
N MET A 29 6.20 8.01 -7.17
CA MET A 29 6.72 6.66 -7.34
C MET A 29 6.43 6.17 -8.76
N HIS A 30 7.42 5.56 -9.40
CA HIS A 30 7.23 5.01 -10.74
C HIS A 30 6.64 3.60 -10.70
N LEU A 31 5.62 3.40 -11.53
CA LEU A 31 4.87 2.16 -11.62
C LEU A 31 4.55 1.88 -13.09
N GLY A 32 5.08 0.79 -13.62
CA GLY A 32 4.76 0.29 -14.96
C GLY A 32 3.91 -0.97 -14.86
N LEU A 33 2.64 -0.91 -15.27
CA LEU A 33 1.71 -2.04 -15.21
C LEU A 33 1.13 -2.37 -16.59
N ASN A 34 1.05 -3.66 -16.90
CA ASN A 34 0.28 -4.16 -18.04
C ASN A 34 -1.17 -4.40 -17.60
N PHE A 35 -2.04 -3.42 -17.87
CA PHE A 35 -3.43 -3.44 -17.43
C PHE A 35 -4.25 -4.61 -18.00
N ASP A 36 -3.98 -5.05 -19.23
CA ASP A 36 -4.73 -6.14 -19.87
C ASP A 36 -4.49 -7.47 -19.15
N ARG A 37 -3.21 -7.81 -18.96
CA ARG A 37 -2.80 -9.03 -18.26
C ARG A 37 -3.17 -9.00 -16.78
N LEU A 38 -3.06 -7.84 -16.15
CA LEU A 38 -3.48 -7.67 -14.76
C LEU A 38 -4.98 -7.97 -14.58
N LYS A 39 -5.84 -7.42 -15.45
CA LYS A 39 -7.29 -7.69 -15.43
C LYS A 39 -7.57 -9.17 -15.66
N TYR A 40 -6.90 -9.80 -16.62
CA TYR A 40 -7.02 -11.24 -16.86
C TYR A 40 -6.74 -12.04 -15.59
N TRP A 41 -5.60 -11.81 -14.92
CA TRP A 41 -5.23 -12.54 -13.71
C TRP A 41 -6.18 -12.27 -12.54
N LEU A 42 -6.67 -11.04 -12.39
CA LEU A 42 -7.69 -10.71 -11.38
C LEU A 42 -9.00 -11.48 -11.64
N THR A 43 -9.47 -11.55 -12.90
CA THR A 43 -10.67 -12.33 -13.24
C THR A 43 -10.47 -13.84 -13.08
N ALA A 44 -9.24 -14.34 -13.27
CA ALA A 44 -8.86 -15.73 -13.00
C ALA A 44 -8.79 -16.06 -11.50
N GLY A 45 -9.02 -15.09 -10.61
CA GLY A 45 -9.03 -15.29 -9.16
C GLY A 45 -7.67 -15.09 -8.48
N ALA A 46 -6.72 -14.39 -9.13
CA ALA A 46 -5.47 -14.05 -8.50
C ALA A 46 -5.71 -13.14 -7.27
N LYS A 47 -5.12 -13.52 -6.13
CA LYS A 47 -5.17 -12.73 -4.90
C LYS A 47 -3.88 -11.90 -4.76
N PRO A 48 -3.92 -10.57 -4.95
CA PRO A 48 -2.75 -9.74 -4.71
C PRO A 48 -2.41 -9.71 -3.22
N THR A 49 -1.14 -9.45 -2.91
CA THR A 49 -0.70 -9.15 -1.54
C THR A 49 -1.10 -7.73 -1.15
N ASP A 50 -1.13 -7.41 0.15
CA ASP A 50 -1.64 -6.12 0.66
C ASP A 50 -0.97 -4.91 -0.01
N LYS A 51 0.37 -4.94 -0.18
CA LYS A 51 1.11 -3.87 -0.85
C LYS A 51 0.78 -3.74 -2.33
N VAL A 52 0.56 -4.85 -3.02
CA VAL A 52 0.13 -4.82 -4.42
C VAL A 52 -1.30 -4.30 -4.51
N ALA A 53 -2.18 -4.68 -3.59
CA ALA A 53 -3.55 -4.15 -3.54
C ALA A 53 -3.57 -2.64 -3.28
N GLU A 54 -2.71 -2.11 -2.41
CA GLU A 54 -2.51 -0.67 -2.22
C GLU A 54 -2.08 0.00 -3.54
N LEU A 55 -1.02 -0.49 -4.21
CA LEU A 55 -0.53 0.06 -5.48
C LEU A 55 -1.62 0.06 -6.57
N LEU A 56 -2.34 -1.05 -6.69
CA LEU A 56 -3.46 -1.17 -7.64
C LEU A 56 -4.64 -0.27 -7.27
N GLY A 57 -4.84 0.02 -5.98
CA GLY A 57 -5.79 1.01 -5.50
C GLY A 57 -5.39 2.43 -5.87
N HIS A 58 -4.10 2.78 -5.74
CA HIS A 58 -3.55 4.05 -6.20
C HIS A 58 -3.65 4.21 -7.73
N ALA A 59 -3.49 3.12 -8.47
CA ALA A 59 -3.64 3.09 -9.93
C ALA A 59 -5.11 3.07 -10.41
N GLY A 60 -6.09 2.99 -9.49
CA GLY A 60 -7.52 2.96 -9.84
C GLY A 60 -8.03 1.64 -10.41
N VAL A 61 -7.25 0.56 -10.34
CA VAL A 61 -7.65 -0.78 -10.81
C VAL A 61 -8.51 -1.50 -9.79
N LEU A 62 -8.15 -1.36 -8.51
CA LEU A 62 -8.89 -1.90 -7.38
C LEU A 62 -9.48 -0.77 -6.54
N PRO A 63 -10.55 -1.03 -5.77
CA PRO A 63 -10.98 -0.07 -4.75
C PRO A 63 -9.82 0.18 -3.78
N LYS A 64 -9.62 1.45 -3.41
CA LYS A 64 -8.61 1.82 -2.43
C LYS A 64 -8.87 1.06 -1.13
N VAL A 65 -7.89 0.29 -0.69
CA VAL A 65 -7.98 -0.43 0.58
C VAL A 65 -8.13 0.58 1.73
N PRO A 66 -8.99 0.29 2.73
CA PRO A 66 -9.14 1.17 3.88
C PRO A 66 -7.80 1.27 4.62
N GLN A 67 -7.23 2.46 4.61
CA GLN A 67 -6.00 2.77 5.35
C GLN A 67 -6.35 2.76 6.83
N MET A 68 -5.62 1.99 7.62
CA MET A 68 -5.76 2.05 9.07
C MET A 68 -5.45 3.47 9.52
N PRO A 69 -6.25 4.07 10.42
CA PRO A 69 -5.92 5.38 10.96
C PRO A 69 -4.54 5.28 11.62
N HIS A 70 -3.59 6.07 11.15
CA HIS A 70 -2.33 6.24 11.84
C HIS A 70 -2.65 6.77 13.24
N TYR A 71 -2.28 6.00 14.28
CA TYR A 71 -2.39 6.49 15.64
C TYR A 71 -1.36 7.61 15.80
N ASN A 72 -1.83 8.85 15.71
CA ASN A 72 -1.07 9.99 16.21
C ASN A 72 -1.33 10.02 17.72
N PRO A 73 -0.31 9.73 18.55
CA PRO A 73 -0.44 9.92 19.98
C PRO A 73 -0.89 11.36 20.21
N ARG A 74 -1.98 11.54 20.97
CA ARG A 74 -2.45 12.88 21.31
C ARG A 74 -1.31 13.61 22.02
N ASP A 75 -0.95 14.81 21.54
CA ASP A 75 0.15 15.56 22.12
C ASP A 75 -0.11 15.75 23.62
N PRO A 76 0.87 15.47 24.51
CA PRO A 76 0.75 15.68 25.97
C PRO A 76 0.62 17.15 26.40
N LYS A 77 0.19 18.03 25.49
CA LYS A 77 -0.12 19.44 25.74
C LYS A 77 -1.62 19.71 25.55
N ASP A 78 -2.32 18.81 24.86
CA ASP A 78 -3.78 18.85 24.66
C ASP A 78 -4.55 18.25 25.84
N ASP A 79 -3.86 17.66 26.82
CA ASP A 79 -4.41 17.26 28.11
C ASP A 79 -4.47 18.47 29.05
N THR A 80 -5.47 19.33 28.85
CA THR A 80 -5.78 20.50 29.70
C THR A 80 -6.15 20.18 31.16
N LYS A 81 -5.90 18.96 31.64
CA LYS A 81 -6.25 18.47 32.99
C LYS A 81 -5.39 19.10 34.10
N TRP A 82 -4.34 19.84 33.77
CA TRP A 82 -3.43 20.45 34.74
C TRP A 82 -2.99 21.87 34.32
N ARG A 83 -3.89 22.70 33.80
CA ARG A 83 -3.66 24.15 33.77
C ARG A 83 -4.11 24.72 35.11
N PRO A 84 -3.20 25.07 36.04
CA PRO A 84 -3.61 25.81 37.25
C PRO A 84 -4.21 27.13 36.79
N ASN A 85 -5.42 27.45 37.25
CA ASN A 85 -6.19 28.62 36.85
C ASN A 85 -5.33 29.89 36.93
N GLU A 86 -4.95 30.46 35.78
CA GLU A 86 -4.37 31.80 35.66
C GLU A 86 -5.49 32.83 35.82
N ASP A 87 -6.11 32.87 36.99
CA ASP A 87 -7.06 33.91 37.38
C ASP A 87 -6.85 34.22 38.87
N LYS A 88 -5.83 35.04 39.17
CA LYS A 88 -5.74 35.88 40.37
C LYS A 88 -4.94 37.14 40.08
#